data_AF-A0A251VR17-F1
#
_entry.id   AF-A0A251VR17-F1
#
_cell.length_a   1.000
_cell.length_b   1.000
_cell.length_c   1.000
_cell.angle_alpha   90.00
_cell.angle_beta   90.00
_cell.angle_gamma   90.00
#
_symmetry.space_group_name_H-M   'P 1'
#
loop_
_entity.id
_entity.type
_entity.pdbx_description
1 polymer ?
#
loop_
_entity_poly.entity_id
_entity_poly.type
_entity_poly.pdbx_seq_one_letter_code
_entity_poly.pdbx_strand_id
1 'polypeptide(L)'
;MGGAICLLLQFNKPFYRGAILIDPMCKISDMVRLKWLIPEILMFVAKCAPTIPIVPTADLVDKSVKMSEKRRIGGMNPGRYTGNRKLRMDMELLRVIDYLSRRLSEVDIPSIVSMEMRMRLRIQK
;
A
#
# COMPACT_ATOMS: atom_id res chain seq x y z
N MET A 1 3.15 0.09 2.69
CA MET A 1 4.11 0.42 1.61
C MET A 1 5.55 -0.02 1.91
N GLY A 2 6.10 0.20 3.11
CA GLY A 2 7.51 -0.16 3.40
C GLY A 2 7.88 -1.62 3.06
N GLY A 3 7.04 -2.59 3.41
CA GLY A 3 7.26 -3.99 3.03
C GLY A 3 7.32 -4.24 1.53
N ALA A 4 6.55 -3.49 0.72
CA ALA A 4 6.60 -3.57 -0.73
C ALA A 4 7.97 -3.08 -1.26
N ILE A 5 8.49 -1.99 -0.71
CA ILE A 5 9.81 -1.45 -1.06
C ILE A 5 10.92 -2.45 -0.68
N CYS A 6 10.82 -3.09 0.48
CA CYS A 6 11.75 -4.14 0.90
C CYS A 6 11.81 -5.29 -0.12
N LEU A 7 10.66 -5.77 -0.59
CA LEU A 7 10.60 -6.80 -1.62
C LEU A 7 11.16 -6.33 -2.98
N LEU A 8 10.84 -5.10 -3.39
CA LEU A 8 11.41 -4.51 -4.61
C LEU A 8 12.94 -4.43 -4.55
N LEU A 9 13.49 -4.03 -3.40
CA LEU A 9 14.94 -4.01 -3.20
C LEU A 9 15.54 -5.41 -3.29
N GLN A 10 14.88 -6.41 -2.69
CA GLN A 10 15.33 -7.79 -2.77
C GLN A 10 15.37 -8.32 -4.22
N PHE A 11 14.36 -7.99 -5.04
CA PHE A 11 14.34 -8.38 -6.46
C PHE A 11 15.40 -7.65 -7.30
N ASN A 12 15.74 -6.41 -6.95
CA ASN A 12 16.74 -5.62 -7.67
C ASN A 12 18.17 -6.02 -7.28
N LYS A 13 18.42 -6.18 -5.98
CA LYS A 13 19.71 -6.60 -5.42
C LYS A 13 19.45 -7.53 -4.24
N PRO A 14 19.64 -8.86 -4.39
CA PRO A 14 19.41 -9.83 -3.33
C PRO A 14 20.55 -9.81 -2.30
N PHE A 15 20.76 -8.67 -1.65
CA PHE A 15 21.82 -8.47 -0.66
C PHE A 15 21.36 -8.85 0.76
N TYR A 16 20.06 -8.79 1.03
CA TYR A 16 19.52 -9.03 2.36
C TYR A 16 19.45 -10.52 2.65
N ARG A 17 19.83 -10.90 3.88
CA ARG A 17 19.79 -12.30 4.36
C ARG A 17 18.42 -12.70 4.93
N GLY A 18 17.50 -11.75 5.03
CA GLY A 18 16.14 -11.98 5.49
C GLY A 18 15.34 -10.68 5.58
N ALA A 19 14.03 -10.80 5.80
CA ALA A 19 13.11 -9.67 5.90
C ALA A 19 12.06 -9.85 7.01
N ILE A 20 11.70 -8.75 7.67
CA ILE A 20 10.54 -8.71 8.58
C ILE A 20 9.49 -7.80 7.94
N LEU A 21 8.37 -8.39 7.56
CA LEU A 21 7.28 -7.72 6.85
C LEU A 21 6.08 -7.57 7.78
N ILE A 22 5.75 -6.33 8.14
CA ILE A 22 4.58 -6.00 8.95
C ILE A 22 3.53 -5.36 8.06
N ASP A 23 2.39 -6.03 7.92
CA ASP A 23 1.27 -5.68 7.05
C ASP A 23 1.72 -5.19 5.66
N PRO A 24 2.52 -6.00 4.93
CA PRO A 24 3.09 -5.55 3.67
C PRO A 24 2.00 -5.46 2.59
N MET A 25 2.01 -4.35 1.85
CA MET A 25 1.14 -4.15 0.69
C MET A 25 1.67 -4.94 -0.50
N CYS A 26 1.34 -6.23 -0.57
CA CYS A 26 1.81 -7.15 -1.62
C CYS A 26 0.69 -7.66 -2.53
N LYS A 27 -0.56 -7.56 -2.10
CA LYS A 27 -1.74 -7.98 -2.85
C LYS A 27 -2.92 -7.09 -2.48
N ILE A 28 -3.71 -6.69 -3.47
CA ILE A 28 -4.98 -5.98 -3.26
C ILE A 28 -6.13 -6.91 -3.66
N SER A 29 -7.26 -6.82 -2.95
CA SER A 29 -8.49 -7.53 -3.31
C SER A 29 -9.04 -7.01 -4.64
N ASP A 30 -9.48 -7.92 -5.50
CA ASP A 30 -10.08 -7.57 -6.79
C ASP A 30 -11.36 -6.72 -6.62
N MET A 31 -12.12 -6.92 -5.55
CA MET A 31 -13.29 -6.08 -5.22
C MET A 31 -12.92 -4.63 -4.89
N VAL A 32 -11.77 -4.43 -4.22
CA VAL A 32 -11.27 -3.08 -3.90
C VAL A 32 -10.69 -2.43 -5.15
N ARG A 33 -10.02 -3.22 -5.99
CA ARG A 33 -9.47 -2.79 -7.28
C ARG A 33 -10.56 -2.27 -8.21
N LEU A 34 -11.67 -2.99 -8.34
CA LEU A 34 -12.77 -2.65 -9.24
C LEU A 34 -13.55 -1.40 -8.81
N LYS A 35 -13.73 -1.19 -7.50
CA LYS A 35 -14.44 -0.02 -6.97
C LYS A 35 -13.62 1.27 -7.04
N TRP A 36 -12.29 1.13 -7.08
CA TRP A 36 -11.37 2.25 -7.02
C TRP A 36 -10.85 2.67 -8.41
N LEU A 37 -10.55 1.71 -9.29
CA LEU A 37 -10.28 1.98 -10.70
C LEU A 37 -11.60 2.12 -11.44
N ILE A 38 -12.23 3.30 -11.40
CA ILE A 38 -13.13 3.67 -12.50
C ILE A 38 -12.21 3.92 -13.72
N PRO A 39 -12.05 2.96 -14.65
CA PRO A 39 -10.72 2.69 -15.19
C PRO A 39 -10.20 3.67 -16.25
N GLU A 40 -11.04 4.44 -16.94
CA GLU A 40 -10.56 5.17 -18.14
C GLU A 40 -10.41 6.67 -17.91
N ILE A 41 -11.40 7.30 -17.27
CA ILE A 41 -11.40 8.75 -17.03
C ILE A 41 -10.27 9.14 -16.07
N LEU A 42 -10.08 8.36 -15.01
CA LEU A 42 -9.06 8.65 -13.99
C LEU A 42 -7.64 8.49 -14.56
N MET A 43 -7.42 7.55 -15.47
CA MET A 43 -6.12 7.43 -16.16
C MET A 43 -5.83 8.63 -17.07
N PHE A 44 -6.84 9.14 -17.78
CA PHE A 44 -6.67 10.32 -18.63
C PHE A 44 -6.35 11.56 -17.79
N VAL A 45 -7.09 11.77 -16.70
CA VAL A 45 -6.83 12.85 -15.74
C VAL A 45 -5.45 12.71 -15.10
N ALA A 46 -4.99 11.49 -14.81
CA ALA A 46 -3.65 11.24 -14.28
C ALA A 46 -2.54 11.66 -15.24
N LYS A 47 -2.76 11.56 -16.57
CA LYS A 47 -1.80 12.01 -17.57
C LYS A 47 -1.74 13.54 -17.66
N CYS A 48 -2.89 14.21 -17.61
CA CYS A 48 -2.97 15.66 -17.74
C CYS A 48 -2.61 16.42 -16.45
N ALA A 49 -3.04 15.92 -15.29
CA ALA A 49 -2.86 16.59 -14.01
C ALA A 49 -2.50 15.61 -12.88
N PRO A 50 -1.31 14.98 -12.95
CA PRO A 50 -0.90 13.87 -12.07
C PRO A 50 -0.78 14.23 -10.58
N THR A 51 -0.56 15.51 -10.28
CA THR A 51 -0.24 16.01 -8.94
C THR A 51 -1.48 16.42 -8.14
N ILE A 52 -2.68 16.36 -8.73
CA ILE A 52 -3.92 16.75 -8.04
C ILE A 52 -4.24 15.74 -6.92
N PRO A 53 -4.45 16.22 -5.67
CA PRO A 53 -4.86 15.39 -4.54
C PRO A 53 -6.37 15.11 -4.57
N ILE A 54 -6.84 14.38 -5.58
CA ILE A 54 -8.27 14.11 -5.79
C ILE A 54 -8.76 12.82 -5.11
N VAL A 55 -7.83 11.92 -4.76
CA VAL A 55 -8.14 10.58 -4.26
C VAL A 55 -8.63 10.66 -2.80
N PRO A 56 -9.92 10.38 -2.53
CA PRO A 56 -10.43 10.42 -1.16
C PRO A 56 -9.64 9.45 -0.29
N THR A 57 -8.96 9.98 0.72
CA THR A 57 -8.11 9.19 1.61
C THR A 57 -8.61 9.37 3.03
N ALA A 58 -9.14 8.29 3.58
CA ALA A 58 -9.49 8.28 4.99
C ALA A 58 -8.22 8.30 5.84
N ASP A 59 -8.32 8.88 7.03
CA ASP A 59 -7.22 8.95 7.97
C ASP A 59 -6.70 7.54 8.30
N LEU A 60 -5.42 7.31 7.98
CA LEU A 60 -4.76 6.03 8.22
C LEU A 60 -4.64 5.73 9.70
N VAL A 61 -4.47 6.74 10.56
CA VAL A 61 -4.37 6.52 12.01
C VAL A 61 -5.72 6.07 12.57
N ASP A 62 -6.83 6.65 12.12
CA ASP A 62 -8.16 6.21 12.56
C ASP A 62 -8.50 4.80 12.09
N LYS A 63 -8.07 4.44 10.87
CA LYS A 63 -8.34 3.13 10.28
C LYS A 63 -7.40 2.02 10.77
N SER A 64 -6.13 2.33 10.99
CA SER A 64 -5.09 1.34 11.32
C SER A 64 -4.84 1.19 12.81
N VAL A 65 -5.15 2.21 13.63
CA VAL A 65 -4.90 2.16 15.08
C VAL A 65 -6.22 1.93 15.81
N LYS A 66 -6.36 0.78 16.48
CA LYS A 66 -7.58 0.47 17.25
C LYS A 66 -7.70 1.32 18.53
N MET A 67 -6.59 1.54 19.23
CA MET A 67 -6.57 2.22 20.52
C MET A 67 -6.59 3.75 20.34
N SER A 68 -7.59 4.42 20.91
CA SER A 68 -7.75 5.88 20.82
C SER A 68 -6.57 6.66 21.36
N GLU A 69 -5.95 6.22 22.46
CA GLU A 69 -4.76 6.85 23.03
C GLU A 69 -3.58 6.86 22.04
N LYS A 70 -3.36 5.73 21.35
CA LYS A 70 -2.32 5.62 20.31
C LYS A 70 -2.64 6.44 19.06
N ARG A 71 -3.93 6.69 18.76
CA ARG A 71 -4.33 7.59 17.67
C ARG A 71 -3.87 9.01 17.95
N ARG A 72 -4.05 9.50 19.19
CA ARG A 72 -3.60 10.84 19.59
C ARG A 72 -2.11 11.01 19.34
N ILE A 73 -1.30 10.04 19.77
CA ILE A 73 0.16 10.04 19.54
C ILE A 73 0.47 10.05 18.04
N GLY A 74 -0.20 9.21 17.25
CA GLY A 74 0.00 9.16 15.79
C GLY A 74 -0.42 10.44 15.04
N GLY A 75 -1.38 11.19 15.59
CA GLY A 75 -1.82 12.48 15.05
C GLY A 75 -0.89 13.64 15.38
N MET A 76 -0.06 13.53 16.42
CA MET A 76 0.85 14.60 16.86
C MET A 76 2.11 14.74 16.01
N ASN A 77 2.38 13.83 15.07
CA ASN A 77 3.57 13.89 14.23
C ASN A 77 3.51 15.10 13.26
N PRO A 78 4.39 16.11 13.38
CA PRO A 78 4.36 17.30 12.53
C PRO A 78 4.72 16.99 11.07
N GLY A 79 5.43 15.88 10.80
CA GLY A 79 5.76 15.43 9.45
C GLY A 79 4.65 14.60 8.78
N ARG A 80 3.50 14.45 9.42
CA ARG A 80 2.43 13.58 8.90
C ARG A 80 1.66 14.28 7.78
N TYR A 81 1.54 13.60 6.64
CA TYR A 81 0.65 14.03 5.57
C TYR A 81 -0.82 13.72 5.92
N THR A 82 -1.69 14.72 5.87
CA THR A 82 -3.13 14.60 6.18
C THR A 82 -4.03 14.83 4.97
N GLY A 83 -3.46 15.25 3.83
CA GLY A 83 -4.23 15.50 2.61
C GLY A 83 -4.68 14.24 1.89
N ASN A 84 -5.54 14.44 0.89
CA ASN A 84 -5.88 13.39 -0.07
C ASN A 84 -4.65 12.95 -0.88
N ARG A 85 -4.55 11.67 -1.22
CA ARG A 85 -3.42 11.20 -2.04
C ARG A 85 -3.49 11.82 -3.42
N LYS A 86 -2.31 12.02 -4.02
CA LYS A 86 -2.20 12.44 -5.41
C LYS A 86 -2.54 11.28 -6.32
N LEU A 87 -3.18 11.56 -7.44
CA LEU A 87 -3.58 10.53 -8.39
C LEU A 87 -2.39 9.70 -8.90
N ARG A 88 -1.25 10.34 -9.21
CA ARG A 88 -0.01 9.64 -9.58
C ARG A 88 0.46 8.66 -8.50
N MET A 89 0.40 9.04 -7.23
CA MET A 89 0.86 8.17 -6.13
C MET A 89 0.06 6.89 -6.05
N ASP A 90 -1.25 7.00 -6.25
CA ASP A 90 -2.14 5.86 -6.18
C ASP A 90 -1.99 4.92 -7.40
N MET A 91 -1.75 5.49 -8.59
CA MET A 91 -1.41 4.72 -9.79
C MET A 91 -0.08 3.94 -9.62
N GLU A 92 0.96 4.57 -9.07
CA GLU A 92 2.22 3.88 -8.80
C GLU A 92 2.07 2.81 -7.71
N LEU A 93 1.25 3.06 -6.69
CA LEU A 93 0.94 2.05 -5.68
C LEU A 93 0.29 0.81 -6.31
N LEU A 94 -0.70 1.00 -7.19
CA LEU A 94 -1.36 -0.09 -7.91
C LEU A 94 -0.38 -0.85 -8.81
N ARG A 95 0.48 -0.14 -9.52
CA ARG A 95 1.53 -0.72 -10.37
C ARG A 95 2.49 -1.60 -9.56
N VAL A 96 2.96 -1.11 -8.42
CA VAL A 96 3.87 -1.86 -7.53
C VAL A 96 3.18 -3.09 -6.95
N ILE A 97 1.92 -2.96 -6.51
CA ILE A 97 1.17 -4.10 -5.97
C ILE A 97 0.96 -5.18 -7.05
N ASP A 98 0.58 -4.80 -8.28
CA ASP A 98 0.38 -5.74 -9.38
C ASP A 98 1.69 -6.46 -9.73
N TYR A 99 2.80 -5.72 -9.79
CA TYR A 99 4.13 -6.28 -10.01
C TYR A 99 4.54 -7.29 -8.92
N LEU A 100 4.41 -6.90 -7.65
CA LEU A 100 4.77 -7.76 -6.52
C LEU A 100 3.88 -8.99 -6.43
N SER A 101 2.57 -8.84 -6.64
CA SER A 101 1.61 -9.95 -6.56
C SER A 101 1.93 -11.08 -7.54
N ARG A 102 2.55 -10.78 -8.68
CA ARG A 102 2.95 -11.80 -9.69
C ARG A 102 4.28 -12.48 -9.37
N ARG A 103 5.18 -11.77 -8.69
CA ARG A 103 6.56 -12.22 -8.42
C ARG A 103 6.78 -12.69 -6.98
N LEU A 104 5.75 -12.69 -6.13
CA LEU A 104 5.88 -13.01 -4.72
C LEU A 104 6.47 -14.41 -4.46
N SER A 105 6.23 -15.36 -5.37
CA SER A 105 6.79 -16.72 -5.34
C SER A 105 8.29 -16.78 -5.64
N GLU A 106 8.87 -15.71 -6.20
CA GLU A 106 10.30 -15.61 -6.53
C GLU A 106 11.12 -15.05 -5.35
N VAL A 107 10.49 -14.71 -4.23
CA VAL A 107 11.18 -14.19 -3.05
C VAL A 107 11.86 -15.35 -2.31
N ASP A 108 13.15 -15.53 -2.59
CA ASP A 108 13.98 -16.58 -1.98
C ASP A 108 14.81 -16.02 -0.81
N ILE A 109 14.14 -15.47 0.21
CA ILE A 109 14.78 -15.11 1.47
C ILE A 109 13.94 -15.54 2.67
N PRO A 110 14.60 -15.91 3.80
CA PRO A 110 13.91 -16.09 5.06
C PRO A 110 13.12 -14.83 5.41
N SER A 111 11.81 -14.96 5.57
CA SER A 111 10.96 -13.81 5.90
C SER A 111 9.95 -14.15 7.00
N ILE A 112 9.78 -13.19 7.91
CA ILE A 112 8.71 -13.22 8.91
C ILE A 112 7.64 -12.26 8.43
N VAL A 113 6.42 -12.77 8.27
CA VAL A 113 5.29 -11.98 7.78
C VAL A 113 4.22 -11.89 8.87
N SER A 114 4.02 -10.69 9.40
CA SER A 114 2.93 -10.39 10.32
C SER A 114 1.81 -9.69 9.54
N MET A 115 0.64 -10.32 9.47
CA MET A 115 -0.55 -9.78 8.80
C MET A 115 -1.74 -9.75 9.75
N GLU A 116 -2.54 -8.68 9.70
CA GLU A 116 -3.76 -8.62 10.49
C GLU A 116 -4.89 -9.43 9.84
N MET A 117 -5.50 -10.33 10.62
CA MET A 117 -6.47 -11.33 10.15
C MET A 117 -7.75 -10.72 9.53
N ARG A 118 -8.11 -9.48 9.91
CA ARG A 118 -9.23 -8.74 9.29
C ARG A 118 -8.96 -8.33 7.84
N MET A 119 -7.70 -8.13 7.43
CA MET A 119 -7.35 -7.85 6.02
C MET A 119 -7.28 -9.13 5.18
N ARG A 120 -6.92 -10.29 5.76
CA ARG A 120 -6.95 -11.61 5.08
C ARG A 120 -8.33 -11.94 4.47
N LEU A 121 -9.41 -11.62 5.18
CA LEU A 121 -10.78 -11.92 4.74
C LEU A 121 -11.25 -11.06 3.55
N ARG A 122 -10.60 -9.93 3.25
CA ARG A 122 -10.87 -9.15 2.03
C ARG A 122 -9.98 -9.55 0.86
N ILE A 123 -8.76 -10.02 1.12
CA ILE A 123 -7.78 -10.40 0.08
C ILE A 123 -8.07 -11.79 -0.50
N GLN A 124 -8.88 -12.61 0.19
CA GLN A 124 -9.24 -13.99 -0.20
C GLN A 124 -10.71 -14.14 -0.65
N LYS A 125 -11.50 -13.06 -0.66
CA LYS A 125 -12.88 -13.05 -1.18
C LYS A 125 -12.97 -12.17 -2.41
#